data_AF-X1QYC6-F1
#
_entry.id   AF-X1QYC6-F1
#
_cell.length_a   1.000
_cell.length_b   1.000
_cell.length_c   1.000
_cell.angle_alpha   90.00
_cell.angle_beta   90.00
_cell.angle_gamma   90.00
#
_symmetry.space_group_name_H-M   'P 1'
#
loop_
_entity.id
_entity.type
_entity.pdbx_description
1 polymer ?
#
loop_
_entity_poly.entity_id
_entity_poly.type
_entity_poly.pdbx_seq_one_letter_code
_entity_poly.pdbx_strand_id
1 'polypeptide(L)'
;DYVVHIEHGVAKFAGVTTMSTDNTEKEYLVLQYAAGDKLYVPTDQIDRVNRYIGAGDRPPVLNRLGTQEWTRTKQRTKEAVESIAQELLALYAAREVVPGFAFSRDAVWQQELEASFPYVETPDQTEVLKQVKEDMMEAKPMDRLVCGDVGYGKTEVAIRAAFKAVLDGKQVAVLVGG
;
A
#
# COMPACT_ATOMS: atom_id res chain seq x y z
N ASP A 1 16.37 -19.60 -3.81
CA ASP A 1 15.56 -18.38 -3.58
C ASP A 1 15.87 -17.75 -2.24
N TYR A 2 15.51 -16.47 -2.05
CA TYR A 2 15.57 -15.81 -0.75
C TYR A 2 14.23 -15.93 -0.03
N VAL A 3 14.29 -16.16 1.27
CA VAL A 3 13.14 -16.32 2.15
C VAL A 3 13.34 -15.52 3.43
N VAL A 4 12.26 -15.29 4.16
CA VAL A 4 12.27 -14.62 5.46
C VAL A 4 11.64 -15.56 6.47
N HIS A 5 12.40 -15.94 7.50
CA HIS A 5 11.85 -16.59 8.68
C HIS A 5 11.42 -15.54 9.70
N ILE A 6 10.22 -15.64 10.26
CA ILE A 6 9.63 -14.63 11.14
C ILE A 6 10.50 -14.27 12.37
N GLU A 7 11.26 -15.22 12.90
CA GLU A 7 12.15 -15.04 14.07
C GLU A 7 13.61 -14.76 13.72
N HIS A 8 14.07 -15.12 12.53
CA HIS A 8 15.49 -15.19 12.23
C HIS A 8 15.91 -14.30 11.05
N GLY A 9 14.94 -13.78 10.30
CA GLY A 9 15.17 -12.83 9.22
C GLY A 9 15.44 -13.50 7.88
N VAL A 10 16.21 -12.79 7.05
CA VAL A 10 16.43 -13.15 5.65
C VAL A 10 17.48 -14.26 5.53
N ALA A 11 17.10 -15.32 4.83
CA ALA A 11 17.92 -16.48 4.54
C ALA A 11 17.83 -16.86 3.06
N LYS A 12 18.71 -17.77 2.63
CA LYS A 12 18.62 -18.45 1.35
C LYS A 12 18.01 -19.83 1.56
N PHE A 13 16.98 -20.17 0.80
CA PHE A 13 16.45 -21.54 0.77
C PHE A 13 17.48 -22.47 0.12
N ALA A 14 17.87 -23.52 0.84
CA ALA A 14 18.91 -24.47 0.46
C ALA A 14 18.37 -25.87 0.12
N GLY A 15 17.06 -26.07 0.17
CA GLY A 15 16.39 -27.32 -0.17
C GLY A 15 15.66 -27.95 1.01
N VAL A 16 15.33 -29.22 0.88
CA VAL A 16 14.60 -30.01 1.86
C VAL A 16 15.45 -31.23 2.24
N THR A 17 15.41 -31.64 3.50
CA THR A 17 16.15 -32.80 3.99
C THR A 17 15.32 -33.63 4.96
N THR A 18 15.51 -34.94 4.95
CA THR A 18 14.89 -35.85 5.90
C THR A 18 15.89 -36.16 7.00
N MET A 19 15.47 -35.99 8.25
CA MET A 19 16.25 -36.32 9.43
C MET A 19 15.47 -37.30 10.30
N SER A 20 16.16 -38.34 10.79
CA SER A 20 15.59 -39.27 11.76
C SER A 20 15.77 -38.69 13.17
N THR A 21 14.67 -38.51 13.89
CA THR A 21 14.66 -38.12 15.31
C THR A 21 13.65 -39.01 16.02
N ASP A 22 14.05 -39.64 17.13
CA ASP A 22 13.19 -40.52 17.92
C ASP A 22 12.46 -41.62 17.10
N ASN A 23 13.20 -42.35 16.27
CA ASN A 23 12.68 -43.42 15.39
C ASN A 23 11.62 -42.96 14.36
N THR A 24 11.46 -41.66 14.15
CA THR A 24 10.53 -41.10 13.16
C THR A 24 11.31 -40.27 12.15
N GLU A 25 11.11 -40.53 10.86
CA GLU A 25 11.64 -39.68 9.80
C GLU A 25 10.78 -38.42 9.68
N LYS A 26 11.40 -37.25 9.81
CA LYS A 26 10.76 -35.95 9.61
C LYS A 26 11.49 -35.16 8.54
N GLU A 27 10.71 -34.43 7.76
CA GLU A 27 11.18 -33.57 6.69
C GLU A 27 11.36 -32.13 7.19
N TYR A 28 12.45 -31.48 6.76
CA TYR A 28 12.83 -30.13 7.18
C TYR A 28 13.22 -29.28 5.98
N LEU A 29 12.76 -28.03 5.97
CA LEU A 29 13.28 -26.99 5.11
C LEU A 29 14.65 -26.55 5.63
N VAL A 30 15.65 -26.50 4.75
CA VAL A 30 17.00 -26.06 5.08
C VAL A 30 17.15 -24.59 4.66
N LEU A 31 17.34 -23.71 5.63
CA LEU A 31 17.60 -22.29 5.40
C LEU A 31 19.06 -21.98 5.71
N GLN A 32 19.76 -21.37 4.75
CA GLN A 32 21.14 -20.94 4.89
C GLN A 32 21.22 -19.44 5.17
N TYR A 33 21.87 -19.08 6.27
CA TYR A 33 22.11 -17.72 6.73
C TYR A 33 23.53 -17.25 6.40
N ALA A 34 23.88 -16.03 6.80
CA ALA A 34 25.24 -15.52 6.64
C ALA A 34 26.27 -16.41 7.36
N ALA A 35 27.53 -16.34 6.93
CA ALA A 35 28.64 -17.17 7.44
C ALA A 35 28.45 -18.70 7.30
N GLY A 36 27.43 -19.15 6.57
CA GLY A 36 27.18 -20.58 6.33
C GLY A 36 26.31 -21.25 7.39
N ASP A 37 25.79 -20.48 8.35
CA ASP A 37 24.88 -20.95 9.38
C ASP A 37 23.62 -21.58 8.75
N LYS A 38 23.11 -22.66 9.34
CA LYS A 38 21.91 -23.36 8.86
C LYS A 38 20.84 -23.43 9.93
N LEU A 39 19.60 -23.24 9.51
CA LEU A 39 18.40 -23.48 10.29
C LEU A 39 17.58 -24.57 9.60
N TYR A 40 17.16 -25.56 10.38
CA TYR A 40 16.27 -26.63 9.94
C TYR A 40 14.87 -26.32 10.44
N VAL A 41 13.98 -25.95 9.53
CA VAL A 41 12.59 -25.61 9.87
C VAL A 41 11.72 -26.83 9.58
N PRO A 42 11.06 -27.40 10.59
CA PRO A 42 10.08 -28.47 10.38
C PRO A 42 9.04 -28.09 9.32
N THR A 43 8.62 -29.02 8.46
CA THR A 43 7.61 -28.74 7.42
C THR A 43 6.24 -28.34 7.96
N ASP A 44 5.91 -28.73 9.20
CA ASP A 44 4.71 -28.27 9.91
C ASP A 44 4.80 -26.81 10.41
N GLN A 45 5.97 -26.18 10.33
CA GLN A 45 6.22 -24.76 10.65
C GLN A 45 6.55 -23.93 9.39
N ILE A 46 6.16 -24.41 8.21
CA ILE A 46 6.41 -23.73 6.94
C ILE A 46 5.76 -22.34 6.86
N ASP A 47 4.66 -22.11 7.58
CA ASP A 47 3.96 -20.82 7.72
C ASP A 47 4.85 -19.70 8.30
N ARG A 48 5.92 -20.08 9.02
CA ARG A 48 6.91 -19.15 9.56
C ARG A 48 7.91 -18.65 8.52
N VAL A 49 7.90 -19.23 7.32
CA VAL A 49 8.81 -18.94 6.21
C VAL A 49 8.05 -18.34 5.04
N ASN A 50 8.39 -17.11 4.68
CA ASN A 50 7.79 -16.42 3.55
C ASN A 50 8.82 -16.16 2.46
N ARG A 51 8.38 -16.11 1.20
CA ARG A 51 9.25 -15.67 0.10
C ARG A 51 9.70 -14.23 0.35
N TYR A 52 10.99 -13.95 0.17
CA TYR A 52 11.48 -12.57 0.24
C TYR A 52 11.03 -11.80 -1.02
N ILE A 53 10.43 -10.63 -0.80
CA ILE A 53 10.02 -9.69 -1.86
C ILE A 53 10.76 -8.37 -1.59
N GLY A 54 11.70 -8.03 -2.45
CA GLY A 54 12.51 -6.81 -2.34
C GLY A 54 12.22 -5.81 -3.46
N ALA A 55 12.53 -4.54 -3.22
CA ALA A 55 12.24 -3.43 -4.13
C ALA A 55 13.19 -3.32 -5.35
N GLY A 56 14.03 -4.32 -5.63
CA GLY A 56 14.93 -4.30 -6.79
C GLY A 56 15.75 -5.59 -6.95
N ASP A 57 16.57 -5.62 -8.00
CA ASP A 57 17.31 -6.83 -8.43
C ASP A 57 18.56 -7.16 -7.59
N ARG A 58 18.85 -6.36 -6.55
CA ARG A 58 20.01 -6.59 -5.69
C ARG A 58 19.70 -7.72 -4.70
N PRO A 59 20.63 -8.69 -4.54
CA PRO A 59 20.46 -9.74 -3.55
C PRO A 59 20.41 -9.13 -2.14
N PRO A 60 19.48 -9.58 -1.28
CA PRO A 60 19.38 -9.07 0.08
C PRO A 60 20.58 -9.49 0.93
N VAL A 61 20.83 -8.74 1.99
CA VAL A 61 21.80 -9.12 3.02
C VAL A 61 21.19 -10.23 3.86
N LEU A 62 21.85 -11.39 3.91
CA LEU A 62 21.45 -12.49 4.79
C LEU A 62 21.72 -12.14 6.25
N ASN A 63 20.79 -12.46 7.14
CA ASN A 63 20.98 -12.26 8.58
C ASN A 63 21.93 -13.33 9.16
N ARG A 64 22.51 -13.05 10.34
CA ARG A 64 23.27 -14.03 11.13
C ARG A 64 22.40 -14.65 12.23
N LEU A 65 22.49 -15.98 12.39
CA LEU A 65 21.81 -16.67 13.48
C LEU A 65 22.43 -16.30 14.84
N GLY A 66 21.60 -16.34 15.90
CA GLY A 66 22.03 -16.02 17.26
C GLY A 66 22.32 -14.54 17.53
N THR A 67 22.20 -13.66 16.53
CA THR A 67 22.34 -12.21 16.70
C THR A 67 21.00 -11.54 16.96
N GLN A 68 21.04 -10.33 17.55
CA GLN A 68 19.85 -9.50 17.72
C GLN A 68 19.55 -8.61 16.50
N GLU A 69 20.25 -8.79 15.38
CA GLU A 69 20.12 -7.93 14.19
C GLU A 69 18.67 -7.89 13.70
N TRP A 70 18.06 -9.07 13.50
CA TRP A 70 16.67 -9.17 13.02
C TRP A 70 15.68 -8.59 14.02
N THR A 71 15.85 -8.87 15.31
CA THR A 71 14.99 -8.33 16.37
C THR A 71 15.04 -6.80 16.41
N ARG A 72 16.24 -6.21 16.30
CA ARG A 72 16.42 -4.76 16.24
C ARG A 72 15.80 -4.15 14.98
N THR A 73 15.96 -4.80 13.83
CA THR A 73 15.32 -4.36 12.57
C THR A 73 13.80 -4.38 12.71
N LYS A 74 13.21 -5.47 13.22
CA LYS A 74 11.76 -5.54 13.47
C LYS A 74 11.27 -4.44 14.41
N GLN A 75 11.99 -4.19 15.51
CA GLN A 75 11.62 -3.18 16.48
C GLN A 75 11.63 -1.77 15.87
N ARG A 76 12.71 -1.41 15.15
CA ARG A 76 12.81 -0.12 14.47
C ARG A 76 11.72 0.06 13.41
N THR A 77 11.44 -0.97 12.63
CA THR A 77 10.37 -0.92 11.63
C THR A 77 9.01 -0.73 12.30
N LYS A 78 8.76 -1.44 13.41
CA LYS A 78 7.52 -1.28 14.18
C LYS A 78 7.35 0.15 14.69
N GLU A 79 8.38 0.71 15.32
CA GLU A 79 8.37 2.10 15.80
C GLU A 79 8.11 3.10 14.67
N ALA A 80 8.73 2.90 13.50
CA ALA A 80 8.50 3.76 12.34
C ALA A 80 7.05 3.65 11.82
N VAL A 81 6.47 2.45 11.76
CA VAL A 81 5.06 2.26 11.39
C VAL A 81 4.13 2.93 12.41
N GLU A 82 4.41 2.78 13.71
CA GLU A 82 3.63 3.43 14.77
C GLU A 82 3.70 4.96 14.67
N SER A 83 4.88 5.54 14.37
CA SER A 83 5.03 6.98 14.13
C SER A 83 4.16 7.46 12.97
N ILE A 84 4.23 6.77 11.82
CA ILE A 84 3.43 7.12 10.64
C ILE A 84 1.93 7.03 10.95
N ALA A 85 1.50 5.99 11.67
CA ALA A 85 0.11 5.83 12.07
C ALA A 85 -0.36 6.98 12.98
N GLN A 86 0.47 7.41 13.93
CA GLN A 86 0.18 8.55 14.81
C GLN A 86 0.09 9.86 14.02
N GLU A 87 1.01 10.09 13.08
CA GLU A 87 1.00 11.27 12.20
C GLU A 87 -0.26 11.32 11.33
N LEU A 88 -0.65 10.20 10.73
CA LEU A 88 -1.88 10.10 9.94
C LEU A 88 -3.12 10.35 10.80
N LEU A 89 -3.18 9.77 12.01
CA LEU A 89 -4.29 10.00 12.92
C LEU A 89 -4.40 11.48 13.32
N ALA A 90 -3.27 12.12 13.65
CA ALA A 90 -3.23 13.54 13.98
C ALA A 90 -3.68 14.41 12.79
N LEU A 91 -3.27 14.06 11.57
CA LEU A 91 -3.70 14.75 10.35
C LEU A 91 -5.23 14.66 10.15
N TYR A 92 -5.82 13.48 10.31
CA TYR A 92 -7.27 13.31 10.18
C TYR A 92 -8.04 14.03 11.28
N ALA A 93 -7.57 13.97 12.53
CA ALA A 93 -8.16 14.72 13.64
C ALA A 93 -8.11 16.24 13.39
N ALA A 94 -7.00 16.76 12.85
CA ALA A 94 -6.90 18.17 12.48
C ALA A 94 -7.89 18.53 11.35
N ARG A 95 -8.06 17.65 10.35
CA ARG A 95 -9.00 17.89 9.24
C ARG A 95 -10.47 17.79 9.62
N GLU A 96 -10.82 17.02 10.64
CA GLU A 96 -12.19 16.96 11.19
C GLU A 96 -12.69 18.31 11.72
N VAL A 97 -11.79 19.12 12.30
CA VAL A 97 -12.15 20.40 12.93
C VAL A 97 -11.96 21.61 12.03
N VAL A 98 -11.35 21.45 10.85
CA VAL A 98 -11.17 22.52 9.89
C VAL A 98 -12.41 22.64 9.02
N PRO A 99 -13.10 23.81 8.99
CA PRO A 99 -14.21 24.02 8.08
C PRO A 99 -13.73 24.00 6.64
N GLY A 100 -14.37 23.20 5.80
CA GLY A 100 -14.17 23.16 4.35
C GLY A 100 -15.10 24.12 3.61
N PHE A 101 -15.07 24.04 2.28
CA PHE A 101 -16.01 24.72 1.40
C PHE A 101 -16.89 23.67 0.74
N ALA A 102 -18.18 23.70 1.08
CA ALA A 102 -19.19 22.87 0.41
C ALA A 102 -19.49 23.46 -0.96
N PHE A 103 -19.07 22.76 -2.02
CA PHE A 103 -19.40 23.12 -3.39
C PHE A 103 -20.91 22.94 -3.65
N SER A 104 -21.46 23.74 -4.56
CA SER A 104 -22.85 23.69 -4.99
C SER A 104 -23.18 22.37 -5.69
N ARG A 105 -24.47 22.04 -5.79
CA ARG A 105 -24.92 20.95 -6.67
C ARG A 105 -24.57 21.24 -8.13
N ASP A 106 -24.47 20.19 -8.92
CA ASP A 106 -24.13 20.30 -10.35
C ASP A 106 -25.13 21.20 -11.10
N ALA A 107 -24.59 22.17 -11.83
CA ALA A 107 -25.35 23.00 -12.75
C ALA A 107 -25.47 22.32 -14.11
N VAL A 108 -26.32 22.86 -15.00
CA VAL A 108 -26.51 22.35 -16.37
C VAL A 108 -25.17 22.26 -17.12
N TRP A 109 -24.29 23.25 -16.96
CA TRP A 109 -22.97 23.25 -17.60
C TRP A 109 -22.08 22.09 -17.16
N GLN A 110 -22.23 21.57 -15.93
CA GLN A 110 -21.49 20.38 -15.50
C GLN A 110 -21.94 19.16 -16.31
N GLN A 111 -23.25 19.01 -16.54
CA GLN A 111 -23.81 17.91 -17.34
C GLN A 111 -23.39 18.02 -18.80
N GLU A 112 -23.34 19.23 -19.35
CA GLU A 112 -22.87 19.48 -20.72
C GLU A 112 -21.38 19.12 -20.89
N LEU A 113 -20.54 19.52 -19.93
CA LEU A 113 -19.13 19.11 -19.92
C LEU A 113 -19.01 17.59 -19.86
N GLU A 114 -19.75 16.94 -18.97
CA GLU A 114 -19.70 15.48 -18.79
C GLU A 114 -20.18 14.74 -20.03
N ALA A 115 -21.22 15.23 -20.69
CA ALA A 115 -21.71 14.68 -21.95
C ALA A 115 -20.76 14.93 -23.14
N SER A 116 -19.79 15.84 -23.01
CA SER A 116 -18.81 16.11 -24.06
C SER A 116 -17.69 15.05 -24.13
N PHE A 117 -17.55 14.22 -23.10
CA PHE A 117 -16.57 13.14 -23.12
C PHE A 117 -17.04 12.01 -24.07
N PRO A 118 -16.17 11.55 -24.99
CA PRO A 118 -16.57 10.64 -26.06
C PRO A 118 -16.72 9.18 -25.63
N TYR A 119 -16.34 8.85 -24.40
CA TYR A 119 -16.34 7.49 -23.87
C TYR A 119 -17.44 7.32 -22.83
N VAL A 120 -18.06 6.15 -22.83
CA VAL A 120 -19.03 5.77 -21.80
C VAL A 120 -18.28 5.28 -20.57
N GLU A 121 -18.65 5.81 -19.41
CA GLU A 121 -18.03 5.45 -18.15
C GLU A 121 -18.35 4.02 -17.75
N THR A 122 -17.37 3.34 -17.16
CA THR A 122 -17.62 2.06 -16.50
C THR A 122 -18.42 2.26 -15.20
N PRO A 123 -19.02 1.20 -14.63
CA PRO A 123 -19.68 1.28 -13.33
C PRO A 123 -18.76 1.83 -12.23
N ASP A 124 -17.50 1.39 -12.21
CA ASP A 124 -16.50 1.86 -11.22
C ASP A 124 -16.17 3.34 -11.42
N GLN A 125 -16.03 3.80 -12.67
CA GLN A 125 -15.81 5.22 -12.96
C GLN A 125 -17.01 6.07 -12.54
N THR A 126 -18.22 5.59 -12.81
CA THR A 126 -19.46 6.29 -12.43
C THR A 126 -19.55 6.46 -10.92
N GLU A 127 -19.23 5.40 -10.17
CA GLU A 127 -19.23 5.42 -8.71
C GLU A 127 -18.16 6.37 -8.16
N VAL A 128 -16.92 6.30 -8.68
CA VAL A 128 -15.84 7.21 -8.26
C VAL A 128 -16.20 8.67 -8.54
N LEU A 129 -16.78 8.97 -9.70
CA LEU A 129 -17.21 10.32 -10.07
C LEU A 129 -18.28 10.85 -9.12
N LYS A 130 -19.26 10.00 -8.78
CA LYS A 130 -20.30 10.34 -7.82
C LYS A 130 -19.70 10.64 -6.44
N GLN A 131 -18.84 9.76 -5.94
CA GLN A 131 -18.20 9.92 -4.64
C GLN A 131 -17.33 11.18 -4.55
N VAL A 132 -16.54 11.48 -5.60
CA VAL A 132 -15.76 12.72 -5.66
C VAL A 132 -16.67 13.94 -5.57
N LYS A 133 -17.79 13.96 -6.30
CA LYS A 133 -18.74 15.08 -6.24
C LYS A 133 -19.41 15.20 -4.89
N GLU A 134 -19.81 14.08 -4.29
CA GLU A 134 -20.41 14.05 -2.95
C GLU A 134 -19.47 14.64 -1.91
N ASP A 135 -18.22 14.16 -1.86
CA ASP A 135 -17.20 14.70 -0.96
C ASP A 135 -16.97 16.21 -1.17
N MET A 136 -16.96 16.69 -2.42
CA MET A 136 -16.83 18.11 -2.72
C MET A 136 -18.02 18.94 -2.23
N MET A 137 -19.22 18.36 -2.13
CA MET A 137 -20.40 19.09 -1.64
C MET A 137 -20.51 19.12 -0.11
N GLU A 138 -19.60 18.45 0.61
CA GLU A 138 -19.59 18.46 2.08
C GLU A 138 -18.89 19.71 2.64
N ALA A 139 -19.29 20.11 3.85
CA ALA A 139 -18.64 21.20 4.58
C ALA A 139 -17.28 20.78 5.18
N LYS A 140 -16.83 19.54 4.96
CA LYS A 140 -15.54 19.00 5.36
C LYS A 140 -14.58 18.99 4.17
N PRO A 141 -13.30 19.33 4.32
CA PRO A 141 -12.33 19.22 3.23
C PRO A 141 -12.23 17.78 2.69
N MET A 142 -12.43 17.62 1.38
CA MET A 142 -12.21 16.34 0.68
C MET A 142 -10.72 15.96 0.67
N ASP A 143 -10.42 14.70 0.99
CA ASP A 143 -9.09 14.09 0.87
C ASP A 143 -9.22 12.66 0.33
N ARG A 144 -9.31 12.53 -1.00
CA ARG A 144 -9.58 11.27 -1.68
C ARG A 144 -8.43 10.84 -2.57
N LEU A 145 -8.05 9.57 -2.47
CA LEU A 145 -7.12 8.92 -3.40
C LEU A 145 -7.92 8.05 -4.40
N VAL A 146 -7.76 8.35 -5.69
CA VAL A 146 -8.33 7.55 -6.78
C VAL A 146 -7.23 6.70 -7.40
N CYS A 147 -7.31 5.38 -7.23
CA CYS A 147 -6.38 4.41 -7.80
C CYS A 147 -6.96 3.78 -9.07
N GLY A 148 -6.10 3.50 -10.05
CA GLY A 148 -6.47 2.79 -11.28
C GLY A 148 -5.30 2.71 -12.24
N ASP A 149 -5.36 1.78 -13.19
CA ASP A 149 -4.26 1.56 -14.15
C ASP A 149 -4.12 2.72 -15.16
N VAL A 150 -3.01 2.73 -15.90
CA VAL A 150 -2.79 3.69 -16.99
C VAL A 150 -3.92 3.54 -18.02
N GLY A 151 -4.54 4.66 -18.41
CA GLY A 151 -5.66 4.68 -19.36
C GLY A 151 -7.06 4.56 -18.76
N TYR A 152 -7.21 4.33 -17.45
CA TYR A 152 -8.53 4.15 -16.79
C TYR A 152 -9.30 5.45 -16.50
N GLY A 153 -9.00 6.56 -17.20
CA GLY A 153 -9.80 7.79 -17.08
C GLY A 153 -9.58 8.62 -15.80
N LYS A 154 -8.50 8.39 -15.02
CA LYS A 154 -8.20 9.21 -13.82
C LYS A 154 -8.11 10.72 -14.12
N THR A 155 -7.57 11.08 -15.28
CA THR A 155 -7.48 12.48 -15.72
C THR A 155 -8.85 13.10 -15.91
N GLU A 156 -9.81 12.35 -16.42
CA GLU A 156 -11.19 12.81 -16.63
C GLU A 156 -11.91 13.06 -15.30
N VAL A 157 -11.73 12.18 -14.31
CA VAL A 157 -12.20 12.40 -12.94
C VAL A 157 -11.68 13.74 -12.39
N ALA A 158 -10.39 14.00 -12.56
CA ALA A 158 -9.77 15.26 -12.10
C ALA A 158 -10.32 16.49 -12.86
N ILE A 159 -10.53 16.39 -14.18
CA ILE A 159 -11.09 17.49 -14.98
C ILE A 159 -12.53 17.81 -14.56
N ARG A 160 -13.37 16.80 -14.33
CA ARG A 160 -14.77 16.99 -13.89
C ARG A 160 -14.84 17.65 -12.51
N ALA A 161 -13.97 17.24 -11.58
CA ALA A 161 -13.83 17.88 -10.27
C ALA A 161 -13.33 19.33 -10.39
N ALA A 162 -12.32 19.57 -11.23
CA ALA A 162 -11.79 20.91 -11.48
C ALA A 162 -12.86 21.86 -12.03
N PHE A 163 -13.65 21.40 -13.00
CA PHE A 163 -14.71 22.21 -13.60
C PHE A 163 -15.79 22.58 -12.57
N LYS A 164 -16.20 21.62 -11.73
CA LYS A 164 -17.12 21.88 -10.62
C LYS A 164 -16.60 22.98 -9.70
N ALA A 165 -15.30 22.98 -9.39
CA ALA A 165 -14.71 24.00 -8.55
C ALA A 165 -14.71 25.39 -9.21
N VAL A 166 -14.44 25.46 -10.52
CA VAL A 166 -14.46 26.72 -11.29
C VAL A 166 -15.88 27.31 -11.38
N LEU A 167 -16.91 26.47 -11.49
CA LEU A 167 -18.32 26.94 -11.53
C LEU A 167 -18.74 27.67 -10.25
N ASP A 168 -18.14 27.33 -9.10
CA ASP A 168 -18.32 28.03 -7.83
C ASP A 168 -17.30 29.17 -7.61
N GLY A 169 -16.60 29.59 -8.68
CA GLY A 169 -15.64 30.68 -8.65
C GLY A 169 -14.36 30.36 -7.88
N LYS A 170 -14.01 29.08 -7.70
CA LYS A 170 -12.76 28.67 -7.07
C LYS A 170 -11.67 28.41 -8.12
N GLN A 171 -10.43 28.64 -7.72
CA GLN A 171 -9.26 28.31 -8.54
C GLN A 171 -8.85 26.84 -8.31
N VAL A 172 -8.27 26.22 -9.34
CA VAL A 172 -7.79 24.83 -9.29
C VAL A 172 -6.29 24.79 -9.57
N ALA A 173 -5.57 24.02 -8.75
CA ALA A 173 -4.16 23.71 -8.97
C ALA A 173 -3.99 22.22 -9.23
N VAL A 174 -3.24 21.86 -10.27
CA VAL A 174 -2.90 20.47 -10.60
C VAL A 174 -1.40 20.31 -10.49
N LEU A 175 -0.96 19.49 -9.53
CA LEU A 175 0.45 19.16 -9.36
C LEU A 175 0.73 17.80 -10.01
N VAL A 176 1.71 17.76 -10.90
CA VAL A 176 2.23 16.52 -11.51
C VAL A 176 3.62 16.23 -10.97
N GLY A 177 3.88 14.98 -10.61
CA GLY A 177 5.22 14.53 -10.21
C GLY A 177 6.17 14.57 -11.42
N GLY A 178 7.34 15.18 -11.23
CA GLY A 178 8.45 15.12 -12.19
C GLY A 178 9.29 13.87 -12.05
#